data_AF-A0A7C6RAR4-F1
#
_entry.id   AF-A0A7C6RAR4-F1
#
_cell.length_a   1.000
_cell.length_b   1.000
_cell.length_c   1.000
_cell.angle_alpha   90.00
_cell.angle_beta   90.00
_cell.angle_gamma   90.00
#
_symmetry.space_group_name_H-M   'P 1'
#
loop_
_entity.id
_entity.type
_entity.pdbx_description
1 polymer ?
#
loop_
_entity_poly.entity_id
_entity_poly.type
_entity_poly.pdbx_seq_one_letter_code
_entity_poly.pdbx_strand_id
1 'polypeptide(L)' 'MLFVPELIEKKKRGGRLTGEEIERLIEGYTAGRIPDYQIAALLMAIYFQGLDEEETTQLTMAMAQSGELVDLSGVQG' A
#
# COMPACT_ATOMS: atom_id res chain seq x y z
N MET A 1 7.78 11.91 -8.28
CA MET A 1 6.97 12.40 -7.15
C MET A 1 5.63 11.67 -7.19
N LEU A 2 5.21 11.00 -6.12
CA LEU A 2 3.92 10.30 -6.07
C LEU A 2 2.81 11.33 -5.85
N PHE A 3 1.73 11.28 -6.64
CA PHE A 3 0.57 12.13 -6.44
C PHE A 3 -0.63 11.29 -5.97
N VAL A 4 -0.79 11.17 -4.65
CA VAL A 4 -1.81 10.31 -4.01
C VAL A 4 -3.24 10.56 -4.50
N PRO A 5 -3.68 11.80 -4.81
CA PRO A 5 -5.02 12.04 -5.37
C PRO A 5 -5.29 11.29 -6.69
N GLU A 6 -4.27 11.10 -7.54
CA GLU A 6 -4.41 10.29 -8.76
C GLU A 6 -4.62 8.82 -8.45
N LEU A 7 -3.95 8.27 -7.43
CA LEU A 7 -4.15 6.88 -7.01
C LEU A 7 -5.55 6.65 -6.44
N ILE A 8 -6.05 7.61 -5.64
CA ILE A 8 -7.41 7.56 -5.10
C ILE A 8 -8.42 7.54 -6.25
N GLU A 9 -8.29 8.43 -7.23
CA GLU A 9 -9.20 8.49 -8.37
C GLU A 9 -9.07 7.25 -9.26
N LYS A 10 -7.84 6.75 -9.49
CA LYS A 10 -7.58 5.50 -10.20
C LYS A 10 -8.32 4.34 -9.55
N LYS A 11 -8.13 4.16 -8.24
CA LYS A 11 -8.76 3.05 -7.53
C LYS A 11 -10.26 3.20 -7.47
N LYS A 12 -10.79 4.39 -7.19
CA LYS A 12 -12.22 4.72 -7.18
C LYS A 12 -12.92 4.42 -8.51
N ARG A 13 -12.19 4.46 -9.64
CA ARG A 13 -12.70 4.07 -10.97
C ARG A 13 -12.55 2.58 -11.30
N GLY A 14 -12.16 1.75 -10.33
CA GLY A 14 -11.92 0.31 -10.51
C GLY A 14 -10.56 0.00 -11.13
N GLY A 15 -9.65 0.97 -11.23
CA GLY A 15 -8.28 0.75 -11.69
C GLY A 15 -7.44 -0.01 -10.66
N ARG A 16 -6.50 -0.82 -11.14
CA ARG A 16 -5.56 -1.58 -10.31
C ARG A 16 -4.36 -0.71 -9.91
N LEU A 17 -3.93 -0.79 -8.66
CA LEU A 17 -2.67 -0.20 -8.19
C LEU A 17 -1.49 -1.10 -8.57
N THR A 18 -0.39 -0.52 -9.02
CA THR A 18 0.84 -1.28 -9.27
C THR A 18 1.62 -1.51 -7.98
N GLY A 19 2.50 -2.52 -7.95
CA GLY A 19 3.38 -2.75 -6.80
C GLY A 19 4.20 -1.50 -6.43
N GLU A 20 4.77 -0.81 -7.43
CA GLU A 20 5.55 0.42 -7.23
C GLU A 20 4.69 1.60 -6.71
N GLU A 21 3.40 1.65 -7.05
CA GLU A 21 2.48 2.65 -6.48
C GLU A 21 2.18 2.34 -5.01
N ILE A 22 1.96 1.06 -4.69
CA ILE A 22 1.69 0.58 -3.33
C ILE A 22 2.92 0.79 -2.43
N GLU A 23 4.10 0.40 -2.88
CA GLU A 23 5.37 0.58 -2.16
C GLU A 23 5.59 2.06 -1.80
N ARG A 24 5.52 2.95 -2.80
CA ARG A 24 5.67 4.39 -2.58
C ARG A 24 4.59 4.98 -1.68
N LEU A 25 3.38 4.43 -1.70
CA LEU A 25 2.30 4.85 -0.80
C LEU A 25 2.62 4.47 0.65
N ILE A 26 3.03 3.22 0.90
CA ILE A 26 3.38 2.75 2.24
C ILE A 26 4.62 3.48 2.77
N GLU A 27 5.67 3.62 1.98
CA GLU A 27 6.87 4.39 2.34
C GLU A 27 6.56 5.87 2.59
N GLY A 28 5.64 6.45 1.81
CA GLY A 28 5.21 7.84 1.97
C GLY A 28 4.45 8.04 3.27
N TYR A 29 3.54 7.12 3.58
CA TYR A 29 2.70 7.19 4.76
C TYR A 29 3.48 6.95 6.06
N THR A 30 4.28 5.88 6.10
CA THR A 30 5.10 5.53 7.27
C THR A 30 6.18 6.56 7.56
N ALA A 31 6.67 7.28 6.55
CA ALA A 31 7.59 8.41 6.72
C ALA A 31 6.89 9.74 7.09
N GLY A 32 5.57 9.76 7.32
CA GLY A 32 4.81 10.96 7.68
C GLY A 32 4.66 11.99 6.55
N ARG A 33 4.94 11.61 5.29
CA ARG A 33 4.86 12.49 4.12
C ARG A 33 3.48 12.53 3.49
N ILE A 34 2.66 11.51 3.75
CA ILE A 34 1.27 11.43 3.28
C ILE A 34 0.35 11.68 4.49
N PRO A 35 -0.53 12.68 4.43
CA PRO A 35 -1.46 12.96 5.52
C PRO A 35 -2.57 11.91 5.60
N ASP A 36 -3.05 11.65 6.82
CA ASP A 36 -4.03 10.60 7.12
C ASP A 36 -5.30 10.65 6.26
N TYR A 37 -5.77 11.86 5.92
CA TYR A 37 -6.99 12.01 5.13
C TYR A 37 -6.86 11.45 3.71
N GLN A 38 -5.66 11.42 3.13
CA GLN A 38 -5.44 10.81 1.82
C GLN A 38 -5.47 9.29 1.90
N ILE A 39 -4.89 8.72 2.96
CA ILE A 39 -4.96 7.27 3.20
C ILE A 39 -6.38 6.84 3.51
N ALA A 40 -7.12 7.58 4.35
CA ALA A 40 -8.53 7.32 4.62
C ALA A 40 -9.38 7.32 3.33
N ALA A 41 -9.14 8.28 2.43
CA ALA A 41 -9.82 8.34 1.14
C ALA A 41 -9.47 7.15 0.22
N LEU A 42 -8.19 6.74 0.19
CA LEU A 42 -7.77 5.56 -0.56
C LEU A 42 -8.38 4.27 0.00
N LEU A 43 -8.37 4.09 1.32
CA LEU A 43 -8.99 2.95 1.99
C LEU A 43 -10.48 2.85 1.68
N MET A 44 -11.18 3.99 1.60
CA MET A 44 -12.58 4.00 1.19
C MET A 44 -12.76 3.57 -0.29
N ALA A 45 -11.87 4.01 -1.19
CA ALA A 45 -11.89 3.54 -2.58
C ALA A 45 -11.61 2.03 -2.69
N ILE A 46 -10.65 1.52 -1.91
CA ILE A 46 -10.34 0.09 -1.82
C ILE A 46 -11.53 -0.70 -1.24
N TYR A 47 -12.19 -0.18 -0.20
CA TYR A 47 -13.36 -0.83 0.40
C TYR A 47 -14.46 -1.09 -0.64
N PHE A 48 -14.73 -0.13 -1.53
CA PHE A 48 -15.77 -0.29 -2.55
C PHE A 48 -15.33 -1.11 -3.77
N GLN A 49 -14.06 -1.05 -4.16
CA GLN A 49 -13.57 -1.66 -5.41
C GLN A 49 -12.82 -2.98 -5.20
N GLY A 50 -12.48 -3.30 -3.96
CA GLY A 50 -11.64 -4.44 -3.58
C GLY A 50 -10.18 -4.26 -3.96
N LEU A 51 -9.34 -5.19 -3.51
CA LEU A 51 -8.02 -5.45 -4.07
C LEU A 51 -8.07 -6.82 -4.74
N ASP A 52 -7.39 -6.98 -5.87
CA ASP A 52 -7.10 -8.32 -6.37
C ASP A 52 -5.96 -9.01 -5.60
N GLU A 53 -5.66 -10.26 -5.96
CA GLU A 53 -4.64 -11.07 -5.29
C GLU A 53 -3.24 -10.44 -5.37
N GLU A 54 -2.88 -9.83 -6.51
CA GLU A 54 -1.58 -9.21 -6.71
C GLU A 54 -1.49 -7.92 -5.89
N GLU A 55 -2.51 -7.06 -5.95
CA GLU A 55 -2.57 -5.84 -5.12
C GLU A 55 -2.51 -6.18 -3.62
N THR A 56 -3.23 -7.22 -3.18
CA THR A 56 -3.23 -7.68 -1.78
C THR A 56 -1.86 -8.18 -1.36
N THR A 57 -1.20 -8.96 -2.22
CA THR A 57 0.16 -9.46 -1.98
C THR A 57 1.15 -8.30 -1.88
N GLN A 58 1.11 -7.36 -2.83
CA GLN A 58 1.99 -6.20 -2.84
C GLN A 58 1.79 -5.30 -1.62
N LEU A 59 0.53 -5.06 -1.21
CA LEU A 59 0.24 -4.31 0.00
C LEU A 59 0.79 -4.99 1.25
N THR A 60 0.59 -6.30 1.36
CA THR A 60 1.09 -7.10 2.49
C THR A 60 2.61 -7.03 2.58
N MET A 61 3.30 -7.21 1.45
CA MET A 61 4.77 -7.16 1.40
C MET A 61 5.31 -5.76 1.70
N ALA A 62 4.71 -4.71 1.13
CA ALA A 62 5.10 -3.33 1.40
C ALA A 62 4.93 -2.97 2.88
N MET A 63 3.83 -3.40 3.51
CA MET A 63 3.63 -3.21 4.95
C MET A 63 4.66 -3.98 5.78
N ALA A 64 4.92 -5.25 5.47
CA ALA A 64 5.93 -6.06 6.16
C ALA A 64 7.34 -5.45 6.06
N GLN A 65 7.69 -4.94 4.88
CA GLN A 65 9.00 -4.32 4.60
C GLN A 65 9.13 -2.89 5.14
N SER A 66 8.03 -2.26 5.56
CA SER A 66 8.05 -0.88 6.09
C SER A 66 8.64 -0.75 7.50
N GLY A 67 8.90 -1.88 8.16
CA GLY A 67 9.53 -1.97 9.47
C GLY A 67 10.69 -2.96 9.50
N GLU A 68 11.04 -3.42 10.70
CA GLU A 68 12.08 -4.43 10.87
C GLU A 68 11.57 -5.83 10.48
N LEU A 69 12.35 -6.53 9.65
CA LEU A 69 12.11 -7.92 9.29
C LEU A 69 13.00 -8.83 10.14
N VAL A 70 12.38 -9.72 10.90
CA VAL A 70 13.10 -10.73 11.70
C VAL A 70 13.54 -11.87 10.79
N ASP A 71 14.85 -12.14 10.73
CA ASP A 71 15.41 -13.31 10.05
C ASP A 71 15.45 -14.51 10.98
N LEU A 72 14.67 -15.54 10.65
CA LEU A 72 14.60 -16.81 11.38
C LEU A 72 15.28 -17.96 10.64
N SER A 73 16.04 -17.70 9.57
CA SER A 73 16.70 -18.73 8.76
C SER A 73 17.64 -19.65 9.55
N GLY A 74 18.13 -19.20 10.71
CA GLY A 74 18.98 -19.98 11.63
C GLY A 74 18.24 -20.77 12.71
N VAL A 75 16.91 -20.68 12.82
CA VAL A 75 16.13 -21.38 13.85
C VAL A 75 15.54 -22.66 13.26
N GLN A 76 15.92 -23.82 13.81
CA GLN A 76 15.30 -25.11 13.47
C GLN A 76 14.00 -25.26 14.26
N GLY A 77 12.91 -25.55 13.55
CA GLY A 77 11.56 -25.77 14.11
C GLY A 77 11.33 -27.17 14.68
#